data_AF-A0A3D8I870-F1
#
_entry.id   AF-A0A3D8I870-F1
#
_cell.length_a   1.000
_cell.length_b   1.000
_cell.length_c   1.000
_cell.angle_alpha   90.00
_cell.angle_beta   90.00
_cell.angle_gamma   90.00
#
_symmetry.space_group_name_H-M   'P 1'
#
loop_
_entity.id
_entity.type
_entity.pdbx_description
1 polymer ?
#
loop_
_entity_poly.entity_id
_entity_poly.type
_entity_poly.pdbx_seq_one_letter_code
_entity_poly.pdbx_strand_id
1 'polypeptide(L)' 'MESDSLGIIAQSTIQTIADNEITHKVGETQIIAKGDSVIIKAGGVEVVIDSNGLVVKGGEVKSE' A
#
# COMPACT_ATOMS: atom_id res chain seq x y z
N MET A 1 -15.63 11.65 2.30
CA MET A 1 -16.29 11.71 0.98
C MET A 1 -16.67 10.29 0.64
N GLU A 2 -17.92 10.05 0.31
CA GLU A 2 -18.41 8.75 -0.16
C GLU A 2 -18.87 8.96 -1.61
N SER A 3 -18.46 8.08 -2.51
CA SER A 3 -18.75 8.17 -3.94
C SER A 3 -18.65 6.79 -4.57
N ASP A 4 -19.50 6.50 -5.56
CA ASP A 4 -19.42 5.26 -6.36
C ASP A 4 -18.11 5.17 -7.16
N SER A 5 -17.59 6.33 -7.59
CA SER A 5 -16.31 6.44 -8.30
C SER A 5 -15.62 7.77 -8.01
N LEU A 6 -14.30 7.78 -8.05
CA LEU A 6 -13.49 8.99 -7.90
C LEU A 6 -12.45 9.03 -9.03
N GLY A 7 -12.40 10.14 -9.76
CA GLY A 7 -11.39 10.42 -10.78
C GLY A 7 -10.65 11.71 -10.46
N ILE A 8 -9.32 11.68 -10.53
CA ILE A 8 -8.46 12.84 -10.29
C ILE A 8 -7.55 13.02 -11.50
N ILE A 9 -7.59 14.21 -12.12
CA ILE A 9 -6.68 14.59 -13.20
C ILE A 9 -5.79 15.72 -12.68
N ALA A 10 -4.49 15.45 -12.54
CA ALA A 10 -3.50 16.43 -12.13
C ALA A 10 -2.45 16.59 -13.23
N GLN A 11 -2.07 17.83 -13.54
CA GLN A 11 -1.07 18.12 -14.58
C GLN A 11 0.38 18.00 -14.09
N SER A 12 0.59 17.86 -12.77
CA SER A 12 1.95 17.78 -12.20
C SER A 12 2.05 16.72 -11.11
N THR A 13 1.54 16.97 -9.90
CA THR A 13 1.71 16.04 -8.76
C THR A 13 0.46 16.01 -7.89
N ILE A 14 0.19 14.84 -7.30
CA ILE A 14 -0.78 14.65 -6.23
C ILE A 14 0.02 14.30 -4.97
N GLN A 15 -0.22 15.02 -3.88
CA GLN A 15 0.39 14.75 -2.59
C GLN A 15 -0.69 14.40 -1.56
N THR A 16 -0.51 13.30 -0.84
CA THR A 16 -1.33 12.91 0.30
C THR A 16 -0.43 12.84 1.52
N ILE A 17 -0.75 13.60 2.56
CA ILE A 17 0.02 13.68 3.79
C ILE A 17 -0.89 13.25 4.94
N ALA A 18 -0.41 12.34 5.77
CA ALA A 18 -1.05 11.92 7.00
C ALA A 18 0.02 11.72 8.08
N ASP A 19 -0.30 12.04 9.33
CA ASP A 19 0.65 11.96 10.44
C ASP A 19 0.95 10.53 10.89
N ASN A 20 0.08 9.58 10.54
CA ASN A 20 0.17 8.20 11.02
C ASN A 20 0.26 7.18 9.87
N GLU A 21 -0.74 7.16 8.99
CA GLU A 21 -0.88 6.13 7.96
C GLU A 21 -1.71 6.61 6.76
N ILE A 22 -1.36 6.15 5.56
CA ILE A 22 -2.21 6.19 4.37
C ILE A 22 -2.51 4.73 3.97
N THR A 23 -3.80 4.40 3.88
CA THR A 23 -4.27 3.08 3.40
C THR A 23 -5.05 3.23 2.10
N HIS A 24 -4.57 2.55 1.06
CA HIS A 24 -5.28 2.35 -0.22
C HIS A 24 -5.82 0.92 -0.26
N LYS A 25 -7.14 0.75 -0.27
CA LYS A 25 -7.80 -0.57 -0.14
C LYS A 25 -8.83 -0.81 -1.26
N VAL A 26 -8.82 -2.02 -1.83
CA VAL A 26 -9.80 -2.53 -2.79
C VAL A 26 -10.17 -3.95 -2.38
N GLY A 27 -11.40 -4.16 -1.88
CA GLY A 27 -11.78 -5.42 -1.26
C GLY A 27 -10.82 -5.78 -0.12
N GLU A 28 -10.18 -6.95 -0.17
CA GLU A 28 -9.18 -7.38 0.80
C GLU A 28 -7.74 -6.98 0.45
N THR A 29 -7.51 -6.48 -0.77
CA THR A 29 -6.19 -6.00 -1.20
C THR A 29 -5.93 -4.61 -0.64
N GLN A 30 -4.75 -4.39 -0.08
CA GLN A 30 -4.39 -3.11 0.50
C GLN A 30 -2.90 -2.78 0.33
N ILE A 31 -2.62 -1.48 0.20
CA ILE A 31 -1.30 -0.87 0.31
C ILE A 31 -1.38 0.12 1.47
N ILE A 32 -0.50 -0.04 2.45
CA ILE A 32 -0.45 0.76 3.66
C ILE A 32 0.93 1.41 3.75
N ALA A 33 0.97 2.74 3.69
CA ALA A 33 2.18 3.51 3.91
C ALA A 33 2.14 4.12 5.32
N LYS A 34 3.21 3.88 6.08
CA LYS A 34 3.43 4.42 7.43
C LYS A 34 4.68 5.30 7.43
N GLY A 35 4.96 5.93 8.56
CA GLY A 35 6.16 6.77 8.70
C GLY A 35 7.49 6.04 8.50
N ASP A 36 7.55 4.74 8.80
CA ASP A 36 8.77 3.94 8.82
C ASP A 36 8.70 2.65 7.98
N SER A 37 7.55 2.37 7.37
CA SER A 37 7.29 1.08 6.74
C SER A 37 6.21 1.15 5.66
N VAL A 38 6.23 0.17 4.75
CA VAL A 38 5.19 -0.06 3.75
C VAL A 38 4.71 -1.50 3.84
N ILE A 39 3.40 -1.71 3.82
CA ILE A 39 2.78 -3.04 3.87
C ILE A 39 1.86 -3.22 2.66
N ILE A 40 2.03 -4.32 1.93
CA ILE A 40 1.15 -4.70 0.82
C ILE A 40 0.50 -6.04 1.18
N LYS A 41 -0.83 -6.12 1.15
CA LYS A 41 -1.55 -7.38 1.33
C LYS A 41 -2.40 -7.68 0.11
N ALA A 42 -2.26 -8.87 -0.44
CA ALA A 42 -3.03 -9.33 -1.60
C ALA A 42 -3.02 -10.85 -1.68
N GLY A 43 -4.17 -11.47 -2.00
CA GLY A 43 -4.23 -12.90 -2.30
C GLY A 43 -3.70 -13.83 -1.20
N GLY A 44 -3.80 -13.42 0.08
CA GLY A 44 -3.26 -14.17 1.22
C GLY A 44 -1.76 -13.99 1.48
N VAL A 45 -1.09 -13.13 0.72
CA VAL A 45 0.32 -12.74 0.91
C VAL A 45 0.40 -11.38 1.61
N GLU A 46 1.36 -11.22 2.51
CA GLU A 46 1.75 -9.94 3.12
C GLU A 46 3.22 -9.65 2.83
N VAL A 47 3.51 -8.48 2.26
CA VAL A 47 4.87 -7.97 2.07
C VAL A 47 5.07 -6.76 2.96
N VAL A 48 6.17 -6.73 3.71
CA VAL A 48 6.55 -5.61 4.58
C VAL A 48 7.93 -5.13 4.18
N ILE A 49 8.06 -3.83 3.93
CA ILE A 49 9.34 -3.14 3.76
C ILE A 49 9.51 -2.20 4.95
N ASP A 50 10.59 -2.38 5.70
CA ASP A 50 10.94 -1.53 6.84
C ASP A 50 12.47 -1.40 6.96
N SER A 51 12.94 -0.80 8.06
CA SER A 51 14.38 -0.63 8.34
C SER A 51 15.19 -1.94 8.44
N ASN A 52 14.54 -3.09 8.61
CA ASN A 52 15.16 -4.42 8.64
C ASN A 52 15.22 -5.08 7.25
N GLY A 53 14.60 -4.48 6.23
CA GLY A 53 14.61 -4.97 4.85
C GLY A 53 13.22 -5.35 4.33
N LEU A 54 13.18 -6.38 3.48
CA LEU A 54 11.95 -6.87 2.84
C LEU A 54 11.57 -8.25 3.40
N VAL A 55 10.37 -8.36 3.94
CA VAL A 55 9.81 -9.61 4.49
C VAL A 55 8.55 -9.98 3.70
N VAL A 56 8.49 -11.22 3.22
CA VAL A 56 7.30 -11.79 2.57
C VAL A 56 6.73 -12.90 3.45
N LYS A 57 5.43 -12.83 3.75
CA LYS A 57 4.70 -13.82 4.53
C LYS A 57 3.62 -14.44 3.65
N GLY A 58 3.67 -15.76 3.51
CA GLY A 58 2.76 -16.52 2.64
C GLY A 58 3.12 -16.41 1.16
N GLY A 59 2.61 -17.34 0.36
CA GLY A 59 2.88 -17.40 -1.08
C GLY A 59 4.28 -17.93 -1.43
N GLU A 60 4.56 -17.97 -2.73
CA GLU A 60 5.86 -18.34 -3.30
C GLU A 60 6.67 -17.08 -3.61
N VAL A 61 7.95 -17.05 -3.24
CA VAL A 61 8.88 -15.97 -3.62
C VAL A 61 9.72 -16.45 -4.78
N LYS A 62 9.60 -15.77 -5.93
CA LYS A 62 10.47 -15.96 -7.10
C LYS A 62 11.36 -14.74 -7.25
N SER A 63 12.66 -14.96 -7.42
CA SER A 63 13.61 -13.92 -7.81
C SER A 63 14.04 -14.22 -9.24
N GLU A 64 13.99 -13.20 -10.10
CA GLU A 64 14.55 -13.23 -11.46
C GLU A 64 15.95 -12.60 -11.48
#